data_AF-A0A2K4L2H2-F1
#
_entry.id   AF-A0A2K4L2H2-F1
#
_cell.length_a   1.000
_cell.length_b   1.000
_cell.length_c   1.000
_cell.angle_alpha   90.00
_cell.angle_beta   90.00
_cell.angle_gamma   90.00
#
_symmetry.space_group_name_H-M   'P 1'
#
loop_
_entity.id
_entity.type
_entity.pdbx_description
1 polymer ?
#
loop_
_entity_poly.entity_id
_entity_poly.type
_entity_poly.pdbx_seq_one_letter_code
_entity_poly.pdbx_strand_id
1 'polypeptide(L)' 'MAAIHIGISGWRYTPWRGDFYPKGLARKRELQFASRAVNSIELNESFYALQRPERYAEWYVDTPPAEGVLP' A
#
# COMPACT_ATOMS: atom_id res chain seq x y z
N MET A 1 -24.19 1.67 -9.09
CA MET A 1 -23.89 1.72 -7.65
C MET A 1 -22.45 2.19 -7.48
N ALA A 2 -22.17 3.06 -6.52
CA ALA A 2 -20.80 3.52 -6.26
C ALA A 2 -19.99 2.42 -5.55
N ALA A 3 -18.69 2.31 -5.86
CA ALA A 3 -17.79 1.40 -5.17
C ALA A 3 -17.44 1.95 -3.77
N ILE A 4 -17.44 1.08 -2.75
CA ILE A 4 -17.03 1.42 -1.39
C ILE A 4 -15.62 0.85 -1.17
N HIS A 5 -14.69 1.72 -0.79
CA HIS A 5 -13.33 1.35 -0.45
C HIS A 5 -13.09 1.48 1.05
N ILE A 6 -12.56 0.43 1.67
CA ILE A 6 -12.23 0.33 3.10
C ILE A 6 -10.76 -0.09 3.22
N GLY A 7 -9.99 0.72 3.93
CA GLY A 7 -8.54 0.62 3.92
C GLY A 7 -7.86 1.12 5.19
N ILE A 8 -6.56 1.32 5.07
CA ILE A 8 -5.66 1.75 6.15
C ILE A 8 -4.96 3.05 5.78
N SER A 9 -4.57 3.85 6.77
CA SER A 9 -3.70 5.02 6.56
C SER A 9 -2.25 4.59 6.75
N GLY A 10 -1.50 4.45 5.67
CA GLY A 10 -0.14 3.91 5.65
C GLY A 10 -0.06 2.40 5.87
N TRP A 11 1.13 1.83 5.65
CA TRP A 11 1.37 0.38 5.81
C TRP A 11 2.59 0.06 6.68
N ARG A 12 3.42 1.04 7.03
CA ARG A 12 4.70 0.79 7.72
C ARG A 12 4.56 0.91 9.23
N TYR A 13 3.94 -0.09 9.85
CA TYR A 13 3.77 -0.16 11.30
C TYR A 13 4.49 -1.38 11.87
N THR A 14 5.54 -1.16 12.66
CA THR A 14 6.31 -2.24 13.32
C THR A 14 5.42 -3.19 14.15
N PRO A 15 4.43 -2.71 14.93
CA PRO A 15 3.57 -3.59 15.73
C PRO A 15 2.74 -4.58 14.90
N TRP A 16 2.53 -4.33 13.61
CA TRP A 16 1.75 -5.23 12.74
C TRP A 16 2.51 -6.50 12.35
N ARG A 17 3.82 -6.57 12.60
CA ARG A 17 4.65 -7.72 12.26
C ARG A 17 4.39 -8.88 13.21
N GLY A 18 3.88 -9.98 12.65
CA GLY A 18 3.51 -11.18 13.41
C GLY A 18 2.00 -11.34 13.57
N ASP A 19 1.25 -10.24 13.52
CA ASP A 19 -0.22 -10.23 13.65
C ASP A 19 -0.90 -10.05 12.28
N PHE A 20 -0.63 -8.93 11.62
CA PHE A 20 -1.15 -8.64 10.28
C PHE A 20 -0.18 -9.09 9.20
N TYR A 21 1.13 -8.83 9.37
CA TYR A 21 2.16 -9.31 8.46
C TYR A 21 2.67 -10.69 8.87
N PRO A 22 2.80 -11.64 7.93
CA PRO A 22 3.41 -12.94 8.20
C PRO A 22 4.80 -12.83 8.81
N LYS A 23 5.14 -13.74 9.72
CA LYS A 23 6.49 -13.83 10.29
C LYS A 23 7.53 -14.01 9.18
N GLY A 24 8.61 -13.25 9.26
CA GLY A 24 9.69 -13.27 8.26
C GLY A 24 9.41 -12.45 6.98
N LEU A 25 8.27 -11.76 6.87
CA LEU A 25 8.03 -10.88 5.73
C LEU A 25 9.08 -9.76 5.66
N ALA A 26 9.80 -9.70 4.55
CA ALA A 26 10.75 -8.64 4.28
C ALA A 26 10.04 -7.27 4.23
N ARG A 27 10.58 -6.26 4.91
CA ARG A 27 9.96 -4.91 5.00
C ARG A 27 9.61 -4.31 3.63
N LYS A 28 10.46 -4.53 2.64
CA LYS A 28 10.22 -4.05 1.27
C LYS A 28 8.94 -4.63 0.63
N ARG A 29 8.43 -5.76 1.11
CA ARG A 29 7.22 -6.44 0.60
C ARG A 29 5.95 -6.12 1.39
N GLU A 30 6.02 -5.26 2.41
CA GLU A 30 4.83 -4.93 3.22
C GLU A 30 3.74 -4.25 2.40
N LEU A 31 4.09 -3.36 1.47
CA LEU A 31 3.11 -2.74 0.56
C LEU A 31 2.44 -3.78 -0.34
N GLN A 32 3.26 -4.68 -0.91
CA GLN A 32 2.78 -5.78 -1.74
C GLN A 32 1.77 -6.66 -0.97
N PHE A 33 2.05 -6.94 0.30
CA PHE A 33 1.14 -7.69 1.15
C PHE A 33 -0.14 -6.90 1.48
N ALA A 34 0.02 -5.69 2.03
CA ALA A 34 -1.10 -4.87 2.51
C ALA A 34 -2.09 -4.55 1.39
N SER A 35 -1.60 -4.21 0.19
CA SER A 35 -2.44 -3.90 -0.98
C SER A 35 -3.27 -5.07 -1.51
N ARG A 36 -2.99 -6.30 -1.06
CA ARG A 36 -3.78 -7.50 -1.37
C ARG A 36 -4.73 -7.88 -0.24
N ALA A 37 -4.54 -7.30 0.95
CA ALA A 37 -5.37 -7.55 2.13
C ALA A 37 -6.50 -6.50 2.28
N VAL A 38 -6.32 -5.29 1.74
CA VAL A 38 -7.31 -4.20 1.74
C VAL A 38 -7.46 -3.60 0.35
N ASN A 39 -8.56 -2.91 0.08
CA ASN A 39 -8.85 -2.33 -1.25
C ASN A 39 -8.53 -0.83 -1.37
N SER A 40 -8.00 -0.21 -0.31
CA SER A 40 -7.39 1.12 -0.35
C SER A 40 -6.31 1.29 0.71
N ILE A 41 -5.30 2.11 0.39
CA ILE A 41 -4.25 2.52 1.33
C ILE A 41 -4.03 4.02 1.11
N GLU A 42 -4.17 4.80 2.16
CA GLU A 42 -3.91 6.24 2.13
C GLU A 42 -2.43 6.52 2.43
N LEU A 43 -1.85 7.50 1.74
CA LEU A 43 -0.49 7.97 1.99
C LEU A 43 -0.51 9.41 2.48
N ASN A 44 0.14 9.66 3.62
CA ASN A 44 0.31 11.01 4.16
C ASN A 44 1.75 11.53 4.07
N GLU A 45 2.69 10.72 3.57
CA GLU A 45 4.11 11.10 3.52
C GLU A 45 4.35 12.37 2.67
N SER A 46 3.53 12.60 1.63
CA SER A 46 3.61 13.78 0.77
C SER A 46 3.28 15.10 1.47
N PHE A 47 2.57 15.08 2.60
CA PHE A 47 2.32 16.30 3.39
C PHE A 47 3.59 16.80 4.08
N TYR A 48 4.52 15.90 4.42
CA TYR A 48 5.73 16.24 5.16
C TYR A 48 6.92 16.49 4.24
N ALA A 49 6.97 15.81 3.09
CA ALA A 49 7.95 16.06 2.03
C ALA A 49 7.48 15.47 0.71
N LEU A 50 7.81 16.14 -0.39
CA LEU A 50 7.60 15.59 -1.73
C LEU A 50 8.39 14.29 -1.89
N GLN A 51 7.70 13.24 -2.32
CA GLN A 51 8.35 11.99 -2.70
C GLN A 51 8.90 12.11 -4.12
N ARG A 52 9.96 11.35 -4.39
CA ARG A 52 10.53 11.25 -5.74
C ARG A 52 9.54 10.55 -6.68
N PRO A 53 9.43 10.95 -7.96
CA PRO A 53 8.56 10.28 -8.93
C PRO A 53 8.78 8.77 -9.00
N GLU A 54 10.04 8.34 -8.95
CA GLU A 54 10.44 6.92 -8.92
C GLU A 54 9.77 6.15 -7.79
N ARG A 55 9.53 6.80 -6.65
CA ARG A 55 8.92 6.15 -5.47
C ARG A 55 7.46 5.81 -5.70
N TYR A 56 6.72 6.71 -6.36
CA TYR A 56 5.34 6.44 -6.77
C TYR A 56 5.26 5.33 -7.81
N ALA A 57 6.22 5.30 -8.75
CA ALA A 57 6.29 4.24 -9.76
C ALA A 57 6.58 2.87 -9.13
N GLU A 58 7.53 2.80 -8.18
CA GLU A 58 7.79 1.57 -7.41
C GLU A 58 6.54 1.07 -6.68
N TRP A 59 5.81 1.97 -6.01
CA TRP A 59 4.57 1.61 -5.31
C TRP A 59 3.51 1.08 -6.25
N TYR A 60 3.32 1.73 -7.39
CA TYR A 60 2.36 1.30 -8.41
C TYR A 60 2.63 -0.15 -8.89
N VAL A 61 3.90 -0.48 -9.12
CA VAL A 61 4.32 -1.83 -9.54
C VAL A 61 4.11 -2.87 -8.44
N ASP A 62 4.30 -2.50 -7.17
CA ASP A 62 4.15 -3.42 -6.03
C ASP A 62 2.67 -3.72 -5.70
N THR A 63 1.74 -2.87 -6.12
CA THR A 63 0.29 -3.03 -5.90
C THR A 63 -0.41 -3.80 -7.03
N PRO A 64 -1.58 -4.41 -6.77
CA PRO A 64 -2.41 -4.96 -7.84
C PRO A 64 -2.74 -3.92 -8.92
N PRO A 65 -2.96 -4.34 -10.17
CA PRO A 65 -3.47 -3.43 -11.19
C PRO A 65 -4.81 -2.85 -10.73
N ALA A 66 -5.04 -1.58 -11.05
CA ALA A 66 -6.31 -0.95 -10.74
C ALA A 66 -7.44 -1.69 -11.45
N GLU A 67 -8.46 -2.11 -10.70
CA GLU A 67 -9.69 -2.61 -11.31
C GLU A 67 -10.34 -1.47 -12.11
N GLY A 68 -10.40 -1.61 -13.44
CA GLY A 68 -11.16 -0.72 -14.31
C GLY A 68 -10.42 0.53 -14.83
N VAL A 69 -9.11 0.66 -14.65
CA VAL A 69 -8.34 1.66 -15.41
C VAL A 69 -7.84 0.99 -16.69
N LEU A 70 -8.46 1.34 -17.82
CA LEU A 70 -7.96 0.96 -19.15
C LEU A 70 -6.54 1.51 -19.33
N PRO A 71 -5.67 0.78 -20.07
CA PRO A 71 -4.27 1.17 -20.29
C PRO A 71 -4.13 2.56 -20.91
#